data_AF-A0AAP4BX60-F1
#
_entry.id   AF-A0AAP4BX60-F1
#
_cell.length_a   1.000
_cell.length_b   1.000
_cell.length_c   1.000
_cell.angle_alpha   90.00
_cell.angle_beta   90.00
_cell.angle_gamma   90.00
#
_symmetry.space_group_name_H-M   'P 1'
#
loop_
_entity.id
_entity.type
_entity.pdbx_description
1 polymer ?
#
loop_
_entity_poly.entity_id
_entity_poly.type
_entity_poly.pdbx_seq_one_letter_code
_entity_poly.pdbx_strand_id
1 'polypeptide(L)'
;MNFPNHDARLPQPPRSPSSSRPPRPPQAPAPPLPPLADILERTHVVSLPMAVKFRGLRHREVVLIDGPAGWGEFAPFADYSARETAPWLRSGIEAAYQGFPSPHRDYIEVNATVPAVEPTQVPEVLSRMPGARCVKVKVAEPGKDFRDALADDIARVSAVREELSGIPGTRIRVDANGAWTVEQAVEAVSALAPLDYVEQPCATPEELAEVRTQLMRRGIFVRVAADESIRRVEDPYRVADLQAADVAVVKVAPLGGVRRVLQLSADLRARHMDVTIASALDSAVGINAGLAAVASLPKLNDDEDIDVAPAPAGLATGSLFVEDVAAPRSLVDGMLATAPVAPDADRLAALAADGATRDWWLDRLRAAYAQLEAQA
;
A
#
# COMPACT_ATOMS: atom_id res chain seq x y z
N MET A 1 -50.34 21.32 -43.71
CA MET A 1 -50.36 21.16 -42.24
C MET A 1 -48.93 21.23 -41.76
N ASN A 2 -48.63 22.21 -40.92
CA ASN A 2 -47.29 22.53 -40.43
C ASN A 2 -47.04 21.70 -39.15
N PHE A 3 -45.96 20.91 -39.10
CA PHE A 3 -45.55 20.23 -37.88
C PHE A 3 -44.63 21.16 -37.06
N PRO A 4 -44.89 21.41 -35.77
CA PRO A 4 -44.00 22.22 -34.95
C PRO A 4 -42.72 21.44 -34.58
N ASN A 5 -41.59 22.16 -34.60
CA ASN A 5 -40.29 21.72 -34.11
C ASN A 5 -40.37 21.49 -32.58
N HIS A 6 -40.17 20.24 -32.11
CA HIS A 6 -39.99 19.95 -30.69
C HIS A 6 -38.50 20.00 -30.32
N ASP A 7 -38.01 21.21 -30.07
CA ASP A 7 -36.76 21.45 -29.37
C ASP A 7 -37.06 21.60 -27.86
N ALA A 8 -37.48 20.50 -27.24
CA ALA A 8 -37.76 20.45 -25.80
C ALA A 8 -36.57 19.79 -25.09
N ARG A 9 -35.64 20.62 -24.59
CA ARG A 9 -34.59 20.17 -23.68
C ARG A 9 -35.26 19.59 -22.43
N LEU A 10 -34.99 18.32 -22.14
CA LEU A 10 -35.38 17.69 -20.89
C LEU A 10 -34.82 18.53 -19.71
N PRO A 11 -35.62 18.81 -18.67
CA PRO A 11 -35.14 19.52 -17.50
C PRO A 11 -34.01 18.71 -16.84
N GLN A 12 -32.89 19.37 -16.56
CA GLN A 12 -31.82 18.75 -15.79
C GLN A 12 -32.33 18.38 -14.40
N PRO A 13 -31.95 17.21 -13.85
CA PRO A 13 -32.29 16.86 -12.48
C PRO A 13 -31.75 17.93 -11.52
N PRO A 14 -32.47 18.22 -10.43
CA PRO A 14 -32.01 19.20 -9.45
C PRO A 14 -30.64 18.78 -8.93
N ARG A 15 -29.69 19.73 -8.95
CA ARG A 15 -28.39 19.54 -8.29
C ARG A 15 -28.66 19.20 -6.83
N SER A 16 -28.17 18.05 -6.39
CA SER A 16 -28.19 17.65 -4.99
C SER A 16 -27.64 18.80 -4.13
N PRO A 17 -28.20 19.03 -2.93
CA PRO A 17 -27.64 20.03 -2.04
C PRO A 17 -26.20 19.64 -1.75
N SER A 18 -25.29 20.60 -1.91
CA SER A 18 -23.88 20.52 -1.53
C SER A 18 -23.77 19.84 -0.17
N SER A 19 -23.40 18.55 -0.15
CA SER A 19 -22.95 17.89 1.07
C SER A 19 -21.70 18.67 1.50
N SER A 20 -21.82 19.46 2.56
CA SER A 20 -20.68 20.18 3.12
C SER A 20 -19.57 19.17 3.38
N ARG A 21 -18.47 19.26 2.62
CA ARG A 21 -17.33 18.36 2.78
C ARG A 21 -16.88 18.42 4.25
N PRO A 22 -16.61 17.27 4.90
CA PRO A 22 -16.11 17.30 6.26
C PRO A 22 -14.84 18.16 6.29
N PRO A 23 -14.71 19.09 7.27
CA PRO A 23 -13.53 19.92 7.39
C PRO A 23 -12.28 19.04 7.52
N ARG A 24 -11.13 19.55 7.09
CA ARG A 24 -9.85 18.86 7.34
C ARG A 24 -9.65 18.85 8.86
N PRO A 25 -9.44 17.68 9.48
CA PRO A 25 -9.17 17.68 10.90
C PRO A 25 -7.83 18.37 11.16
N PRO A 26 -7.71 19.12 12.28
CA PRO A 26 -6.43 19.63 12.71
C PRO A 26 -5.47 18.44 12.96
N GLN A 27 -4.23 18.56 12.49
CA GLN A 27 -3.21 17.58 12.84
C GLN A 27 -2.84 17.77 14.31
N ALA A 28 -2.84 16.68 15.08
CA ALA A 28 -2.32 16.71 16.44
C ALA A 28 -0.84 17.09 16.39
N PRO A 29 -0.33 17.85 17.39
CA PRO A 29 1.08 18.17 17.47
C PRO A 29 1.90 16.87 17.51
N ALA A 30 2.98 16.84 16.76
CA ALA A 30 3.85 15.68 16.72
C ALA A 30 4.51 15.47 18.10
N PRO A 31 4.69 14.21 18.54
CA PRO A 31 5.45 13.93 19.75
C PRO A 31 6.90 14.42 19.59
N PRO A 32 7.57 14.79 20.70
CA PRO A 32 8.96 15.22 20.65
C PRO A 32 9.85 14.11 20.10
N LEU A 33 10.86 14.49 19.31
CA LEU A 33 11.82 13.54 18.74
C LEU A 33 12.84 13.10 19.81
N PRO A 34 13.21 11.81 19.87
CA PRO A 34 14.37 11.37 20.64
C PRO A 34 15.66 12.04 20.14
N PRO A 35 16.67 12.25 21.00
CA PRO A 35 17.94 12.83 20.57
C PRO A 35 18.55 12.04 19.40
N LEU A 36 18.98 12.75 18.34
CA LEU A 36 19.59 12.14 17.16
C LEU A 36 20.77 11.22 17.49
N ALA A 37 21.60 11.59 18.48
CA ALA A 37 22.72 10.76 18.92
C ALA A 37 22.26 9.37 19.42
N ASP A 38 21.19 9.31 20.22
CA ASP A 38 20.64 8.05 20.72
C ASP A 38 20.07 7.20 19.57
N ILE A 39 19.38 7.81 18.60
CA ILE A 39 18.89 7.09 17.40
C ILE A 39 20.05 6.51 16.60
N LEU A 40 21.12 7.29 16.36
CA LEU A 40 22.27 6.85 15.58
C LEU A 40 23.05 5.71 16.26
N GLU A 41 23.16 5.73 17.60
CA GLU A 41 23.80 4.65 18.38
C GLU A 41 23.02 3.33 18.32
N ARG A 42 21.69 3.43 18.16
CA ARG A 42 20.72 2.33 18.08
C ARG A 42 20.44 1.82 16.65
N THR A 43 21.20 2.34 15.68
CA THR A 43 20.93 2.11 14.27
C THR A 43 21.71 0.92 13.72
N HIS A 44 21.00 0.00 13.07
CA HIS A 44 21.55 -1.12 12.30
C HIS A 44 21.19 -0.95 10.83
N VAL A 45 22.17 -1.00 9.93
CA VAL A 45 21.94 -0.95 8.48
C VAL A 45 22.19 -2.33 7.90
N VAL A 46 21.18 -2.89 7.24
CA VAL A 46 21.25 -4.25 6.67
C VAL A 46 20.81 -4.26 5.21
N SER A 47 21.26 -5.27 4.46
CA SER A 47 20.93 -5.47 3.04
C SER A 47 20.30 -6.85 2.83
N LEU A 48 19.00 -6.87 2.53
CA LEU A 48 18.22 -8.09 2.43
C LEU A 48 18.19 -8.61 0.98
N PRO A 49 18.68 -9.83 0.70
CA PRO A 49 18.63 -10.41 -0.65
C PRO A 49 17.19 -10.74 -1.07
N MET A 50 16.83 -10.40 -2.30
CA MET A 50 15.48 -10.63 -2.83
C MET A 50 15.40 -11.91 -3.67
N ALA A 51 14.34 -12.69 -3.49
CA ALA A 51 14.10 -13.93 -4.23
C ALA A 51 13.78 -13.67 -5.71
N VAL A 52 13.23 -12.49 -6.00
CA VAL A 52 12.85 -12.03 -7.34
C VAL A 52 13.20 -10.55 -7.50
N LYS A 53 13.39 -10.10 -8.74
CA LYS A 53 13.51 -8.66 -9.01
C LYS A 53 12.16 -8.02 -8.73
N PHE A 54 12.12 -6.96 -7.93
CA PHE A 54 10.88 -6.22 -7.67
C PHE A 54 11.19 -4.73 -7.54
N ARG A 55 10.45 -3.88 -8.26
CA ARG A 55 10.71 -2.44 -8.40
C ARG A 55 12.17 -2.11 -8.78
N GLY A 56 12.78 -2.92 -9.64
CA GLY A 56 14.18 -2.73 -10.05
C GLY A 56 15.23 -3.30 -9.10
N LEU A 57 14.86 -3.72 -7.89
CA LEU A 57 15.79 -4.12 -6.85
C LEU A 57 16.08 -5.62 -6.84
N ARG A 58 17.31 -5.98 -6.45
CA ARG A 58 17.73 -7.35 -6.09
C ARG A 58 18.15 -7.48 -4.63
N HIS A 59 18.43 -6.34 -4.00
CA HIS A 59 18.68 -6.21 -2.58
C HIS A 59 17.82 -5.08 -2.04
N ARG A 60 17.29 -5.27 -0.84
CA ARG A 60 16.52 -4.28 -0.11
C ARG A 60 17.30 -3.84 1.11
N GLU A 61 17.85 -2.64 1.03
CA GLU A 61 18.50 -2.03 2.17
C GLU A 61 17.47 -1.40 3.11
N VAL A 62 17.65 -1.64 4.40
CA VAL A 62 16.79 -1.12 5.47
C VAL A 62 17.64 -0.65 6.65
N VAL A 63 17.15 0.39 7.34
CA VAL A 63 17.71 0.85 8.61
C VAL A 63 16.76 0.44 9.73
N LEU A 64 17.28 -0.24 10.75
CA LEU A 64 16.54 -0.69 11.91
C LEU A 64 16.99 0.08 13.15
N ILE A 65 16.04 0.41 14.03
CA ILE A 65 16.28 1.21 15.24
C ILE A 65 15.77 0.42 16.45
N ASP A 66 16.66 0.09 17.39
CA ASP A 66 16.35 -0.67 18.61
C ASP A 66 16.01 0.26 19.80
N GLY A 67 14.79 0.79 19.78
CA GLY A 67 14.33 1.73 20.80
C GLY A 67 13.74 1.06 22.05
N PRO A 68 13.43 1.87 23.08
CA PRO A 68 12.91 1.38 24.36
C PRO A 68 11.52 0.73 24.29
N ALA A 69 10.73 1.00 23.25
CA ALA A 69 9.41 0.41 23.04
C ALA A 69 9.43 -0.78 22.07
N GLY A 70 10.57 -1.05 21.41
CA GLY A 70 10.73 -2.13 20.44
C GLY A 70 11.55 -1.70 19.23
N TRP A 71 11.28 -2.32 18.09
CA TRP A 71 12.02 -2.11 16.85
C TRP A 71 11.23 -1.28 15.85
N GLY A 72 11.92 -0.33 15.22
CA GLY A 72 11.41 0.48 14.12
C GLY A 72 12.23 0.32 12.85
N GLU A 73 11.63 0.67 11.71
CA GLU A 73 12.27 0.60 10.40
C GLU A 73 12.24 1.96 9.69
N PHE A 74 13.36 2.34 9.09
CA PHE A 74 13.53 3.46 8.17
C PHE A 74 14.12 2.94 6.86
N ALA A 75 13.29 2.80 5.83
CA ALA A 75 13.72 2.21 4.56
C ALA A 75 13.15 2.92 3.30
N PRO A 76 13.18 4.26 3.18
CA PRO A 76 12.71 4.92 1.95
C PRO A 76 13.50 4.48 0.70
N PHE A 77 12.84 4.33 -0.45
CA PHE A 77 13.52 4.00 -1.71
C PHE A 77 14.51 5.10 -2.13
N ALA A 78 15.56 4.75 -2.85
CA ALA A 78 16.67 5.66 -3.16
C ALA A 78 16.26 6.95 -3.91
N ASP A 79 15.15 6.92 -4.66
CA ASP A 79 14.62 8.08 -5.40
C ASP A 79 13.94 9.14 -4.53
N TYR A 80 13.75 8.89 -3.23
CA TYR A 80 13.02 9.79 -2.32
C TYR A 80 13.93 10.88 -1.79
N SER A 81 13.48 12.13 -1.92
CA SER A 81 14.12 13.31 -1.33
C SER A 81 14.09 13.28 0.21
N ALA A 82 14.92 14.09 0.86
CA ALA A 82 14.92 14.21 2.33
C ALA A 82 13.52 14.51 2.90
N ARG A 83 12.76 15.40 2.23
CA ARG A 83 11.38 15.75 2.60
C ARG A 83 10.45 14.53 2.52
N GLU A 84 10.53 13.75 1.44
CA GLU A 84 9.72 12.53 1.27
C GLU A 84 10.17 11.39 2.21
N THR A 85 11.42 11.39 2.66
CA THR A 85 11.96 10.38 3.59
C THR A 85 11.59 10.67 5.05
N ALA A 86 11.32 11.92 5.41
CA ALA A 86 11.05 12.32 6.80
C ALA A 86 9.89 11.52 7.45
N PRO A 87 8.73 11.32 6.79
CA PRO A 87 7.67 10.46 7.32
C PRO A 87 8.14 9.03 7.60
N TRP A 88 8.99 8.46 6.76
CA TRP A 88 9.53 7.12 6.99
C TRP A 88 10.31 7.05 8.30
N LEU A 89 11.15 8.05 8.58
CA LEU A 89 11.90 8.11 9.83
C LEU A 89 10.95 8.31 11.02
N ARG A 90 9.93 9.16 10.87
CA ARG A 90 8.90 9.35 11.92
C ARG A 90 8.19 8.03 12.25
N SER A 91 7.86 7.23 11.24
CA SER A 91 7.27 5.90 11.42
C SER A 91 8.20 4.96 12.19
N GLY A 92 9.48 4.92 11.83
CA GLY A 92 10.48 4.12 12.53
C GLY A 92 10.65 4.55 14.00
N ILE A 93 10.72 5.86 14.25
CA ILE A 93 10.79 6.42 15.60
C ILE A 93 9.54 6.10 16.41
N GLU A 94 8.34 6.21 15.84
CA GLU A 94 7.09 5.83 16.53
C GLU A 94 7.15 4.37 16.98
N ALA A 95 7.49 3.46 16.08
CA ALA A 95 7.59 2.03 16.39
C ALA A 95 8.63 1.74 17.47
N ALA A 96 9.81 2.35 17.38
CA ALA A 96 10.93 2.09 18.29
C ALA A 96 10.79 2.75 19.68
N TYR A 97 10.21 3.96 19.77
CA TYR A 97 10.20 4.76 20.99
C TYR A 97 8.84 4.91 21.66
N GLN A 98 7.74 4.76 20.91
CA GLN A 98 6.38 4.96 21.43
C GLN A 98 5.56 3.67 21.44
N GLY A 99 5.88 2.74 20.55
CA GLY A 99 5.11 1.53 20.34
C GLY A 99 3.78 1.78 19.62
N PHE A 100 3.08 0.69 19.34
CA PHE A 100 1.85 0.70 18.56
C PHE A 100 0.59 0.87 19.44
N PRO A 101 -0.50 1.42 18.89
CA PRO A 101 -1.81 1.38 19.53
C PRO A 101 -2.27 -0.05 19.83
N SER A 102 -3.21 -0.18 20.79
CA SER A 102 -3.76 -1.48 21.17
C SER A 102 -4.50 -2.15 20.01
N PRO A 103 -4.24 -3.43 19.72
CA PRO A 103 -4.92 -4.15 18.64
C PRO A 103 -6.36 -4.52 19.03
N HIS A 104 -7.22 -4.64 18.04
CA HIS A 104 -8.59 -5.16 18.15
C HIS A 104 -8.72 -6.60 17.66
N ARG A 105 -7.64 -7.18 17.13
CA ARG A 105 -7.60 -8.49 16.45
C ARG A 105 -6.19 -9.08 16.47
N ASP A 106 -6.11 -10.40 16.55
CA ASP A 106 -4.85 -11.14 16.66
C ASP A 106 -4.32 -11.67 15.31
N TYR A 107 -5.19 -11.73 14.30
CA TYR A 107 -4.86 -12.22 12.97
C TYR A 107 -5.41 -11.29 11.89
N ILE A 108 -4.64 -11.09 10.83
CA ILE A 108 -4.95 -10.21 9.70
C ILE A 108 -4.98 -11.01 8.41
N GLU A 109 -6.10 -10.96 7.69
CA GLU A 109 -6.17 -11.50 6.31
C GLU A 109 -5.25 -10.69 5.41
N VAL A 110 -4.43 -11.37 4.61
CA VAL A 110 -3.52 -10.74 3.66
C VAL A 110 -3.83 -11.15 2.23
N ASN A 111 -3.47 -10.29 1.28
CA ASN A 111 -3.43 -10.67 -0.13
C ASN A 111 -2.05 -11.25 -0.49
N ALA A 112 -2.03 -12.26 -1.34
CA ALA A 112 -0.82 -12.67 -2.04
C ALA A 112 -0.40 -11.57 -3.02
N THR A 113 0.91 -11.46 -3.28
CA THR A 113 1.46 -10.51 -4.25
C THR A 113 2.19 -11.27 -5.34
N VAL A 114 1.70 -11.17 -6.57
CA VAL A 114 2.29 -11.76 -7.76
C VAL A 114 3.04 -10.66 -8.53
N PRO A 115 4.39 -10.70 -8.58
CA PRO A 115 5.19 -9.77 -9.38
C PRO A 115 4.95 -9.95 -10.89
N ALA A 116 5.59 -9.12 -11.70
CA ALA A 116 5.58 -9.25 -13.16
C ALA A 116 6.46 -10.44 -13.62
N VAL A 117 6.02 -11.65 -13.30
CA VAL A 117 6.64 -12.93 -13.67
C VAL A 117 5.97 -13.53 -14.90
N GLU A 118 6.58 -14.55 -15.49
CA GLU A 118 5.93 -15.32 -16.56
C GLU A 118 4.71 -16.08 -16.01
N PRO A 119 3.65 -16.29 -16.82
CA PRO A 119 2.44 -17.01 -16.38
C PRO A 119 2.73 -18.40 -15.80
N THR A 120 3.74 -19.09 -16.34
CA THR A 120 4.17 -20.42 -15.89
C THR A 120 4.79 -20.42 -14.48
N GLN A 121 5.19 -19.26 -13.97
CA GLN A 121 5.77 -19.11 -12.63
C GLN A 121 4.72 -18.77 -11.56
N VAL A 122 3.49 -18.42 -11.97
CA VAL A 122 2.40 -18.05 -11.05
C VAL A 122 2.11 -19.12 -9.99
N PRO A 123 2.02 -20.43 -10.33
CA PRO A 123 1.74 -21.46 -9.32
C PRO A 123 2.83 -21.52 -8.25
N GLU A 124 4.10 -21.39 -8.64
CA GLU A 124 5.22 -21.37 -7.71
C GLU A 124 5.15 -20.15 -6.78
N VAL A 125 4.84 -18.96 -7.31
CA VAL A 125 4.70 -17.75 -6.49
C VAL A 125 3.57 -17.90 -5.48
N LEU A 126 2.39 -18.39 -5.91
CA LEU A 126 1.23 -18.56 -5.03
C LEU A 126 1.44 -19.65 -3.98
N SER A 127 2.21 -20.71 -4.28
CA SER A 127 2.53 -21.77 -3.32
C SER A 127 3.26 -21.26 -2.07
N ARG A 128 3.94 -20.11 -2.16
CA ARG A 128 4.63 -19.45 -1.03
C ARG A 128 3.68 -18.67 -0.12
N MET A 129 2.42 -18.50 -0.52
CA MET A 129 1.39 -17.74 0.20
C MET A 129 0.11 -18.58 0.38
N PRO A 130 0.20 -19.73 1.07
CA PRO A 130 -0.91 -20.67 1.18
C PRO A 130 -2.12 -20.06 1.90
N GLY A 131 -3.32 -20.39 1.40
CA GLY A 131 -4.60 -19.93 1.95
C GLY A 131 -4.99 -18.50 1.57
N ALA A 132 -4.13 -17.73 0.90
CA ALA A 132 -4.50 -16.39 0.45
C ALA A 132 -5.61 -16.44 -0.62
N ARG A 133 -6.77 -15.90 -0.30
CA ARG A 133 -7.93 -15.83 -1.22
C ARG A 133 -7.97 -14.54 -2.05
N CYS A 134 -7.18 -13.55 -1.66
CA CYS A 134 -7.03 -12.31 -2.42
C CYS A 134 -5.64 -12.29 -3.05
N VAL A 135 -5.54 -12.00 -4.35
CA VAL A 135 -4.26 -11.93 -5.06
C VAL A 135 -4.13 -10.58 -5.74
N LYS A 136 -3.01 -9.89 -5.51
CA LYS A 136 -2.64 -8.68 -6.23
C LYS A 136 -1.59 -8.99 -7.28
N VAL A 137 -1.89 -8.69 -8.54
CA VAL A 137 -1.03 -8.96 -9.70
C VAL A 137 -0.41 -7.66 -10.20
N LYS A 138 0.91 -7.65 -10.35
CA LYS A 138 1.61 -6.55 -11.02
C LYS A 138 1.37 -6.61 -12.52
N VAL A 139 1.03 -5.46 -13.08
CA VAL A 139 0.73 -5.24 -14.50
C VAL A 139 1.45 -3.98 -14.98
N ALA A 140 1.47 -3.75 -16.30
CA ALA A 140 2.09 -2.56 -16.89
C ALA A 140 3.60 -2.41 -16.58
N GLU A 141 4.32 -3.54 -16.50
CA GLU A 141 5.77 -3.50 -16.29
C GLU A 141 6.46 -2.79 -17.47
N PRO A 142 7.36 -1.83 -17.23
CA PRO A 142 8.01 -1.08 -18.31
C PRO A 142 8.92 -1.99 -19.16
N GLY A 143 9.10 -1.61 -20.43
CA GLY A 143 10.07 -2.25 -21.34
C GLY A 143 9.47 -2.89 -22.57
N LYS A 144 8.14 -2.94 -22.68
CA LYS A 144 7.40 -3.33 -23.88
C LYS A 144 6.43 -2.23 -24.29
N ASP A 145 5.96 -2.24 -25.53
CA ASP A 145 4.83 -1.40 -25.90
C ASP A 145 3.54 -1.91 -25.23
N PHE A 146 2.50 -1.08 -25.25
CA PHE A 146 1.26 -1.35 -24.54
C PHE A 146 0.57 -2.65 -24.98
N ARG A 147 0.62 -3.02 -26.26
CA ARG A 147 -0.10 -4.19 -26.78
C ARG A 147 0.54 -5.48 -26.28
N ASP A 148 1.86 -5.55 -26.39
CA ASP A 148 2.63 -6.70 -25.92
C ASP A 148 2.60 -6.81 -24.38
N ALA A 149 2.75 -5.69 -23.67
CA ALA A 149 2.63 -5.67 -22.21
C ALA A 149 1.25 -6.14 -21.74
N LEU A 150 0.17 -5.67 -22.38
CA LEU A 150 -1.18 -6.08 -22.04
C LEU A 150 -1.42 -7.57 -22.30
N ALA A 151 -0.85 -8.13 -23.37
CA ALA A 151 -0.95 -9.57 -23.65
C ALA A 151 -0.31 -10.41 -22.54
N ASP A 152 0.88 -10.01 -22.05
CA ASP A 152 1.53 -10.67 -20.92
C ASP A 152 0.71 -10.54 -19.62
N ASP A 153 0.16 -9.35 -19.37
CA ASP A 153 -0.68 -9.07 -18.20
C ASP A 153 -1.94 -9.93 -18.20
N ILE A 154 -2.61 -10.07 -19.35
CA ILE A 154 -3.77 -10.95 -19.53
C ILE A 154 -3.37 -12.40 -19.24
N ALA A 155 -2.25 -12.87 -19.79
CA ALA A 155 -1.79 -14.24 -19.57
C ALA A 155 -1.49 -14.51 -18.09
N ARG A 156 -0.83 -13.56 -17.41
CA ARG A 156 -0.50 -13.67 -15.97
C ARG A 156 -1.75 -13.65 -15.10
N VAL A 157 -2.68 -12.73 -15.34
CA VAL A 157 -3.95 -12.67 -14.60
C VAL A 157 -4.80 -13.91 -14.86
N SER A 158 -4.76 -14.47 -16.08
CA SER A 158 -5.46 -15.72 -16.41
C SER A 158 -4.89 -16.91 -15.65
N ALA A 159 -3.56 -17.03 -15.55
CA ALA A 159 -2.92 -18.06 -14.73
C ALA A 159 -3.31 -17.93 -13.25
N VAL A 160 -3.38 -16.71 -12.71
CA VAL A 160 -3.87 -16.49 -11.34
C VAL A 160 -5.34 -16.93 -11.19
N ARG A 161 -6.21 -16.63 -12.16
CA ARG A 161 -7.61 -17.09 -12.13
C ARG A 161 -7.73 -18.61 -12.11
N GLU A 162 -6.89 -19.30 -12.88
CA GLU A 162 -6.88 -20.76 -12.96
C GLU A 162 -6.57 -21.37 -11.59
N GLU A 163 -5.52 -20.89 -10.92
CA GLU A 163 -5.12 -21.31 -9.57
C GLU A 163 -6.21 -21.05 -8.52
N LEU A 164 -7.03 -20.01 -8.71
CA LEU A 164 -8.10 -19.62 -7.79
C LEU A 164 -9.47 -20.23 -8.11
N SER A 165 -9.64 -20.90 -9.26
CA SER A 165 -10.93 -21.29 -9.83
C SER A 165 -11.77 -22.23 -8.94
N GLY A 166 -11.12 -23.04 -8.10
CA GLY A 166 -11.77 -23.94 -7.15
C GLY A 166 -11.99 -23.37 -5.75
N ILE A 167 -11.59 -22.11 -5.49
CA ILE A 167 -11.59 -21.52 -4.16
C ILE A 167 -12.70 -20.46 -4.08
N PRO A 168 -13.73 -20.66 -3.24
CA PRO A 168 -14.81 -19.69 -3.07
C PRO A 168 -14.32 -18.34 -2.51
N GLY A 169 -14.97 -17.26 -2.95
CA GLY A 169 -14.73 -15.91 -2.40
C GLY A 169 -13.38 -15.30 -2.81
N THR A 170 -12.75 -15.79 -3.86
CA THR A 170 -11.48 -15.27 -4.34
C THR A 170 -11.61 -13.90 -5.01
N ARG A 171 -10.58 -13.08 -4.83
CA ARG A 171 -10.53 -11.70 -5.32
C ARG A 171 -9.21 -11.47 -6.03
N ILE A 172 -9.26 -10.89 -7.22
CA ILE A 172 -8.06 -10.49 -7.97
C ILE A 172 -8.01 -8.97 -8.05
N ARG A 173 -6.89 -8.41 -7.63
CA ARG A 173 -6.54 -7.00 -7.75
C ARG A 173 -5.40 -6.88 -8.77
N VAL A 174 -5.32 -5.76 -9.47
CA VAL A 174 -4.15 -5.44 -10.30
C VAL A 174 -3.55 -4.11 -9.87
N ASP A 175 -2.25 -3.93 -10.07
CA ASP A 175 -1.52 -2.73 -9.68
C ASP A 175 -0.58 -2.31 -10.79
N ALA A 176 -0.88 -1.15 -11.39
CA ALA A 176 -0.21 -0.61 -12.57
C ALA A 176 0.79 0.52 -12.24
N ASN A 177 0.90 0.92 -10.97
CA ASN A 177 1.82 1.97 -10.51
C ASN A 177 1.82 3.27 -11.33
N GLY A 178 0.66 3.66 -11.85
CA GLY A 178 0.44 4.89 -12.62
C GLY A 178 0.96 4.85 -14.05
N ALA A 179 1.24 3.66 -14.60
CA ALA A 179 1.93 3.50 -15.87
C ALA A 179 1.06 3.72 -17.13
N TRP A 180 -0.27 3.73 -17.00
CA TRP A 180 -1.17 3.85 -18.15
C TRP A 180 -1.67 5.28 -18.35
N THR A 181 -1.91 5.65 -19.61
CA THR A 181 -2.86 6.73 -19.93
C THR A 181 -4.30 6.30 -19.57
N VAL A 182 -5.23 7.24 -19.54
CA VAL A 182 -6.65 6.95 -19.29
C VAL A 182 -7.20 5.91 -20.28
N GLU A 183 -6.90 6.07 -21.57
CA GLU A 183 -7.39 5.18 -22.63
C GLU A 183 -6.82 3.77 -22.46
N GLN A 184 -5.52 3.68 -22.19
CA GLN A 184 -4.83 2.41 -21.92
C GLN A 184 -5.39 1.72 -20.68
N ALA A 185 -5.64 2.46 -19.60
CA ALA A 185 -6.21 1.92 -18.38
C ALA A 185 -7.61 1.35 -18.60
N VAL A 186 -8.48 2.07 -19.31
CA VAL A 186 -9.83 1.61 -19.61
C VAL A 186 -9.79 0.35 -20.49
N GLU A 187 -8.91 0.32 -21.49
CA GLU A 187 -8.73 -0.85 -22.35
C GLU A 187 -8.19 -2.07 -21.56
N ALA A 188 -7.13 -1.87 -20.78
CA ALA A 188 -6.52 -2.93 -19.97
C ALA A 188 -7.51 -3.50 -18.94
N VAL A 189 -8.20 -2.64 -18.18
CA VAL A 189 -9.20 -3.08 -17.20
C VAL A 189 -10.35 -3.84 -17.86
N SER A 190 -10.77 -3.43 -19.06
CA SER A 190 -11.81 -4.14 -19.83
C SER A 190 -11.37 -5.57 -20.17
N ALA A 191 -10.11 -5.76 -20.55
CA ALA A 191 -9.55 -7.07 -20.90
C ALA A 191 -9.22 -7.94 -19.66
N LEU A 192 -8.87 -7.30 -18.55
CA LEU A 192 -8.46 -7.96 -17.31
C LEU A 192 -9.61 -8.25 -16.35
N ALA A 193 -10.83 -7.74 -16.58
CA ALA A 193 -12.00 -7.95 -15.72
C ALA A 193 -12.50 -9.42 -15.72
N PRO A 194 -13.25 -9.86 -14.68
CA PRO A 194 -13.61 -9.15 -13.44
C PRO A 194 -12.44 -8.98 -12.46
N LEU A 195 -12.41 -7.85 -11.75
CA LEU A 195 -11.40 -7.50 -10.74
C LEU A 195 -12.08 -6.92 -9.49
N ASP A 196 -11.45 -7.11 -8.33
CA ASP A 196 -11.82 -6.47 -7.07
C ASP A 196 -11.56 -4.96 -7.12
N TYR A 197 -10.34 -4.58 -7.51
CA TYR A 197 -9.97 -3.21 -7.89
C TYR A 197 -8.76 -3.17 -8.83
N VAL A 198 -8.59 -2.03 -9.49
CA VAL A 198 -7.36 -1.61 -10.19
C VAL A 198 -6.65 -0.53 -9.35
N GLU A 199 -5.43 -0.81 -8.90
CA GLU A 199 -4.59 0.07 -8.07
C GLU A 199 -3.72 0.96 -8.94
N GLN A 200 -3.86 2.27 -8.71
CA GLN A 200 -3.17 3.35 -9.38
C GLN A 200 -3.02 3.12 -10.91
N PRO A 201 -4.12 3.08 -11.69
CA PRO A 201 -4.02 2.91 -13.14
C PRO A 201 -3.22 4.03 -13.83
N CYS A 202 -3.41 5.28 -13.38
CA CYS A 202 -2.81 6.48 -13.96
C CYS A 202 -2.05 7.31 -12.91
N ALA A 203 -1.26 8.29 -13.35
CA ALA A 203 -0.37 9.05 -12.49
C ALA A 203 -1.10 10.05 -11.58
N THR A 204 -2.17 10.69 -12.06
CA THR A 204 -2.82 11.80 -11.36
C THR A 204 -4.23 11.48 -10.84
N PRO A 205 -4.68 12.10 -9.74
CA PRO A 205 -6.05 11.97 -9.25
C PRO A 205 -7.12 12.29 -10.30
N GLU A 206 -6.88 13.30 -11.14
CA GLU A 206 -7.80 13.68 -12.21
C GLU A 206 -7.96 12.57 -13.26
N GLU A 207 -6.86 11.91 -13.66
CA GLU A 207 -6.91 10.76 -14.55
C GLU A 207 -7.61 9.56 -13.90
N LEU A 208 -7.37 9.32 -12.60
CA LEU A 208 -8.08 8.26 -11.86
C LEU A 208 -9.60 8.47 -11.89
N ALA A 209 -10.06 9.72 -11.68
CA ALA A 209 -11.47 10.08 -11.75
C ALA A 209 -12.06 9.85 -13.15
N GLU A 210 -11.30 10.16 -14.20
CA GLU A 210 -11.73 9.93 -15.58
C GLU A 210 -11.81 8.42 -15.89
N VAL A 211 -10.80 7.63 -15.51
CA VAL A 211 -10.84 6.16 -15.66
C VAL A 211 -12.08 5.58 -14.99
N ARG A 212 -12.30 5.94 -13.72
CA ARG A 212 -13.48 5.49 -12.95
C ARG A 212 -14.79 5.84 -13.66
N THR A 213 -14.90 7.07 -14.18
CA THR A 213 -16.08 7.53 -14.92
C THR A 213 -16.28 6.75 -16.22
N GLN A 214 -15.22 6.49 -16.98
CA GLN A 214 -15.30 5.76 -18.24
C GLN A 214 -15.64 4.28 -18.05
N LEU A 215 -15.08 3.61 -17.03
CA LEU A 215 -15.41 2.23 -16.71
C LEU A 215 -16.90 2.08 -16.37
N MET A 216 -17.41 2.97 -15.52
CA MET A 216 -18.84 2.99 -15.16
C MET A 216 -19.74 3.23 -16.38
N ARG A 217 -19.39 4.18 -17.26
CA ARG A 217 -20.15 4.43 -18.52
C ARG A 217 -20.18 3.23 -19.46
N ARG A 218 -19.17 2.35 -19.39
CA ARG A 218 -19.07 1.12 -20.17
C ARG A 218 -19.72 -0.09 -19.48
N GLY A 219 -20.29 0.08 -18.29
CA GLY A 219 -20.87 -1.02 -17.51
C GLY A 219 -19.83 -1.97 -16.90
N ILE A 220 -18.58 -1.51 -16.74
CA ILE A 220 -17.50 -2.27 -16.12
C ILE A 220 -17.39 -1.84 -14.66
N PHE A 221 -17.90 -2.68 -13.75
CA PHE A 221 -17.96 -2.38 -12.32
C PHE A 221 -16.69 -2.82 -11.58
N VAL A 222 -15.54 -2.28 -11.99
CA VAL A 222 -14.25 -2.47 -11.30
C VAL A 222 -13.94 -1.22 -10.48
N ARG A 223 -13.63 -1.40 -9.19
CA ARG A 223 -13.26 -0.30 -8.30
C ARG A 223 -11.88 0.26 -8.67
N VAL A 224 -11.68 1.57 -8.50
CA VAL A 224 -10.37 2.21 -8.65
C VAL A 224 -9.75 2.42 -7.27
N ALA A 225 -8.50 2.02 -7.08
CA ALA A 225 -7.75 2.25 -5.86
C ALA A 225 -6.60 3.25 -6.08
N ALA A 226 -6.33 4.10 -5.09
CA ALA A 226 -5.24 5.09 -5.13
C ALA A 226 -4.13 4.72 -4.12
N ASP A 227 -2.86 4.71 -4.58
CA ASP A 227 -1.66 4.50 -3.76
C ASP A 227 -0.75 5.75 -3.82
N GLU A 228 -0.02 5.95 -4.93
CA GLU A 228 0.88 7.09 -5.13
C GLU A 228 0.17 8.44 -4.91
N SER A 229 -1.09 8.55 -5.37
CA SER A 229 -1.92 9.75 -5.18
C SER A 229 -2.34 10.02 -3.73
N ILE A 230 -2.02 9.12 -2.79
CA ILE A 230 -2.20 9.32 -1.35
C ILE A 230 -0.86 9.58 -0.66
N ARG A 231 0.17 8.77 -0.95
CA ARG A 231 1.43 8.78 -0.17
C ARG A 231 2.56 9.67 -0.72
N ARG A 232 2.47 10.17 -1.95
CA ARG A 232 3.49 11.08 -2.54
C ARG A 232 2.96 12.49 -2.82
N VAL A 233 1.86 12.87 -2.19
CA VAL A 233 1.21 14.17 -2.39
C VAL A 233 1.25 15.00 -1.10
N GLU A 234 1.20 16.32 -1.24
CA GLU A 234 1.06 17.22 -0.09
C GLU A 234 -0.32 17.10 0.57
N ASP A 235 -1.35 16.79 -0.24
CA ASP A 235 -2.72 16.67 0.20
C ASP A 235 -3.32 15.29 -0.12
N PRO A 236 -3.27 14.34 0.83
CA PRO A 236 -3.81 12.99 0.62
C PRO A 236 -5.35 12.96 0.48
N TYR A 237 -6.04 14.06 0.80
CA TYR A 237 -7.51 14.14 0.68
C TYR A 237 -7.97 14.53 -0.72
N ARG A 238 -7.06 14.96 -1.61
CA ARG A 238 -7.40 15.39 -2.96
C ARG A 238 -8.12 14.32 -3.78
N VAL A 239 -7.70 13.05 -3.63
CA VAL A 239 -8.34 11.90 -4.29
C VAL A 239 -9.80 11.75 -3.84
N ALA A 240 -10.06 11.87 -2.55
CA ALA A 240 -11.41 11.81 -1.99
C ALA A 240 -12.25 13.02 -2.42
N ASP A 241 -11.67 14.22 -2.41
CA ASP A 241 -12.30 15.47 -2.83
C ASP A 241 -12.73 15.48 -4.31
N LEU A 242 -12.06 14.69 -5.14
CA LEU A 242 -12.39 14.48 -6.55
C LEU A 242 -13.27 13.25 -6.79
N GLN A 243 -13.52 12.43 -5.77
CA GLN A 243 -14.13 11.11 -5.91
C GLN A 243 -13.41 10.24 -6.96
N ALA A 244 -12.08 10.37 -6.97
CA ALA A 244 -11.20 9.80 -7.99
C ALA A 244 -10.93 8.31 -7.79
N ALA A 245 -11.15 7.79 -6.59
CA ALA A 245 -10.96 6.38 -6.27
C ALA A 245 -12.00 5.92 -5.24
N ASP A 246 -12.31 4.63 -5.26
CA ASP A 246 -13.20 3.95 -4.31
C ASP A 246 -12.41 3.41 -3.10
N VAL A 247 -11.13 3.10 -3.28
CA VAL A 247 -10.25 2.53 -2.26
C VAL A 247 -8.98 3.36 -2.10
N ALA A 248 -8.57 3.64 -0.87
CA ALA A 248 -7.26 4.17 -0.54
C ALA A 248 -6.33 3.03 -0.09
N VAL A 249 -5.21 2.88 -0.77
CA VAL A 249 -4.10 2.02 -0.35
C VAL A 249 -3.15 2.87 0.50
N VAL A 250 -3.08 2.56 1.79
CA VAL A 250 -2.27 3.31 2.75
C VAL A 250 -1.07 2.47 3.19
N LYS A 251 0.09 3.11 3.34
CA LYS A 251 1.34 2.46 3.73
C LYS A 251 1.93 3.17 4.93
N VAL A 252 2.27 2.42 5.98
CA VAL A 252 2.60 2.99 7.30
C VAL A 252 3.83 3.88 7.26
N ALA A 253 4.94 3.37 6.71
CA ALA A 253 6.19 4.13 6.68
C ALA A 253 6.08 5.42 5.84
N PRO A 254 5.61 5.40 4.58
CA PRO A 254 5.43 6.63 3.80
C PRO A 254 4.49 7.66 4.44
N LEU A 255 3.52 7.22 5.24
CA LEU A 255 2.53 8.10 5.85
C LEU A 255 2.93 8.59 7.25
N GLY A 256 4.05 8.15 7.82
CA GLY A 256 4.53 8.70 9.09
C GLY A 256 4.09 7.95 10.34
N GLY A 257 3.68 6.69 10.21
CA GLY A 257 3.40 5.83 11.36
C GLY A 257 1.95 5.37 11.49
N VAL A 258 1.73 4.44 12.42
CA VAL A 258 0.47 3.74 12.66
C VAL A 258 -0.62 4.73 13.07
N ARG A 259 -0.36 5.62 14.05
CA ARG A 259 -1.39 6.59 14.49
C ARG A 259 -1.83 7.52 13.36
N ARG A 260 -0.89 7.95 12.52
CA ARG A 260 -1.19 8.79 11.35
C ARG A 260 -2.00 8.04 10.30
N VAL A 261 -1.72 6.75 10.08
CA VAL A 261 -2.54 5.88 9.23
C VAL A 261 -3.94 5.71 9.80
N LEU A 262 -4.11 5.49 11.11
CA LEU A 262 -5.44 5.36 11.73
C LEU A 262 -6.27 6.63 11.55
N GLN A 263 -5.68 7.80 11.79
CA GLN A 263 -6.32 9.09 11.57
C GLN A 263 -6.72 9.25 10.09
N LEU A 264 -5.78 9.04 9.15
CA LEU A 264 -6.06 9.15 7.73
C LEU A 264 -7.19 8.19 7.29
N SER A 265 -7.16 6.98 7.84
CA SER A 265 -8.12 5.94 7.50
C SER A 265 -9.53 6.27 7.96
N ALA A 266 -9.68 6.94 9.12
CA ALA A 266 -10.97 7.44 9.57
C ALA A 266 -11.45 8.58 8.67
N ASP A 267 -10.56 9.51 8.32
CA ASP A 267 -10.87 10.66 7.49
C ASP A 267 -11.29 10.30 6.06
N LEU A 268 -10.61 9.30 5.46
CA LEU A 268 -10.93 8.82 4.11
C LEU A 268 -12.24 8.04 4.09
N ARG A 269 -12.53 7.23 5.11
CA ARG A 269 -13.83 6.57 5.27
C ARG A 269 -14.98 7.56 5.44
N ALA A 270 -14.77 8.61 6.22
CA ALA A 270 -15.74 9.71 6.33
C ALA A 270 -15.99 10.44 4.99
N ARG A 271 -15.15 10.19 3.98
CA ARG A 271 -15.29 10.68 2.60
C ARG A 271 -15.63 9.56 1.61
N HIS A 272 -16.19 8.46 2.11
CA HIS A 272 -16.68 7.31 1.33
C HIS A 272 -15.60 6.58 0.52
N MET A 273 -14.36 6.57 1.01
CA MET A 273 -13.31 5.70 0.48
C MET A 273 -13.06 4.53 1.43
N ASP A 274 -13.08 3.32 0.88
CA ASP A 274 -12.58 2.14 1.59
C ASP A 274 -11.07 2.28 1.82
N VAL A 275 -10.53 1.52 2.78
CA VAL A 275 -9.10 1.56 3.09
C VAL A 275 -8.53 0.16 3.13
N THR A 276 -7.40 -0.03 2.46
CA THR A 276 -6.55 -1.22 2.54
C THR A 276 -5.14 -0.78 2.95
N ILE A 277 -4.52 -1.51 3.88
CA ILE A 277 -3.12 -1.26 4.29
C ILE A 277 -2.21 -2.19 3.50
N ALA A 278 -1.07 -1.67 3.03
CA ALA A 278 -0.04 -2.44 2.34
C ALA A 278 1.36 -2.09 2.85
N SER A 279 2.31 -3.00 2.62
CA SER A 279 3.72 -2.75 2.87
C SER A 279 4.34 -1.88 1.78
N ALA A 280 5.49 -1.28 2.10
CA ALA A 280 6.33 -0.56 1.15
C ALA A 280 7.57 -1.39 0.76
N LEU A 281 7.42 -2.72 0.67
CA LEU A 281 8.52 -3.69 0.60
C LEU A 281 9.41 -3.57 1.85
N ASP A 282 8.76 -3.81 2.99
CA ASP A 282 9.34 -3.67 4.33
C ASP A 282 9.96 -5.00 4.79
N SER A 283 10.94 -4.93 5.71
CA SER A 283 11.45 -6.12 6.40
C SER A 283 10.42 -6.66 7.41
N ALA A 284 10.74 -7.76 8.08
CA ALA A 284 9.93 -8.29 9.18
C ALA A 284 9.58 -7.23 10.25
N VAL A 285 10.47 -6.26 10.49
CA VAL A 285 10.24 -5.15 11.43
C VAL A 285 9.20 -4.18 10.90
N GLY A 286 9.32 -3.67 9.66
CA GLY A 286 8.32 -2.76 9.10
C GLY A 286 6.95 -3.43 8.88
N ILE A 287 6.93 -4.75 8.63
CA ILE A 287 5.68 -5.54 8.61
C ILE A 287 4.98 -5.52 9.98
N ASN A 288 5.69 -5.42 11.12
CA ASN A 288 5.05 -5.23 12.43
C ASN A 288 4.15 -3.98 12.43
N ALA A 289 4.65 -2.87 11.88
CA ALA A 289 3.91 -1.61 11.85
C ALA A 289 2.68 -1.72 10.93
N GLY A 290 2.81 -2.39 9.79
CA GLY A 290 1.69 -2.71 8.91
C GLY A 290 0.60 -3.55 9.58
N LEU A 291 0.99 -4.64 10.24
CA LEU A 291 0.07 -5.53 10.97
C LEU A 291 -0.60 -4.80 12.13
N ALA A 292 0.17 -4.03 12.91
CA ALA A 292 -0.35 -3.23 14.01
C ALA A 292 -1.34 -2.17 13.53
N ALA A 293 -1.11 -1.55 12.37
CA ALA A 293 -2.05 -0.61 11.78
C ALA A 293 -3.38 -1.27 11.41
N VAL A 294 -3.36 -2.44 10.75
CA VAL A 294 -4.60 -3.17 10.43
C VAL A 294 -5.27 -3.64 11.72
N ALA A 295 -4.50 -4.12 12.69
CA ALA A 295 -5.01 -4.61 13.96
C ALA A 295 -5.68 -3.51 14.78
N SER A 296 -5.21 -2.27 14.66
CA SER A 296 -5.73 -1.10 15.38
C SER A 296 -6.81 -0.33 14.62
N LEU A 297 -7.18 -0.75 13.40
CA LEU A 297 -8.31 -0.16 12.70
C LEU A 297 -9.59 -0.33 13.53
N PRO A 298 -10.41 0.73 13.69
CA PRO A 298 -11.68 0.66 14.41
C PRO A 298 -12.55 -0.48 13.87
N LYS A 299 -13.28 -1.14 14.78
CA LYS A 299 -14.33 -2.07 14.37
C LYS A 299 -15.43 -1.32 13.63
N LEU A 300 -15.84 -1.87 12.50
CA LEU A 300 -16.94 -1.35 11.70
C LEU A 300 -18.01 -2.42 11.72
N ASN A 301 -19.20 -2.10 12.21
CA ASN A 301 -20.28 -3.05 12.21
C ASN A 301 -21.15 -2.87 10.97
N ASP A 302 -21.67 -3.96 10.42
CA ASP A 302 -22.74 -3.92 9.42
C ASP A 302 -24.11 -3.63 10.08
N ASP A 303 -25.17 -3.68 9.27
CA ASP A 303 -26.56 -3.45 9.69
C ASP A 303 -27.10 -4.54 10.63
N GLU A 304 -26.39 -5.66 10.80
CA GLU A 304 -26.69 -6.73 11.75
C GLU A 304 -25.76 -6.71 12.99
N ASP A 305 -25.04 -5.60 13.20
CA ASP A 305 -24.07 -5.39 14.29
C ASP A 305 -22.85 -6.35 14.24
N ILE A 306 -22.54 -6.92 13.06
CA ILE A 306 -21.40 -7.82 12.87
C ILE A 306 -20.15 -7.03 12.50
N ASP A 307 -19.04 -7.27 13.21
CA ASP A 307 -17.72 -6.67 12.92
C ASP A 307 -17.24 -7.07 11.52
N VAL A 308 -17.29 -6.12 10.59
CA VAL A 308 -16.83 -6.24 9.21
C VAL A 308 -15.31 -6.29 9.22
N ALA A 309 -14.77 -7.42 8.79
CA ALA A 309 -13.34 -7.61 8.70
C ALA A 309 -12.70 -6.55 7.77
N PRO A 310 -11.53 -6.00 8.14
CA PRO A 310 -10.75 -5.16 7.23
C PRO A 310 -10.45 -5.89 5.90
N ALA A 311 -10.31 -5.12 4.83
CA ALA A 311 -9.91 -5.68 3.53
C ALA A 311 -8.55 -6.42 3.65
N PRO A 312 -8.34 -7.51 2.87
CA PRO A 312 -7.06 -8.23 2.84
C PRO A 312 -5.90 -7.26 2.63
N ALA A 313 -4.94 -7.30 3.55
CA ALA A 313 -3.83 -6.37 3.58
C ALA A 313 -2.67 -6.82 2.68
N GLY A 314 -1.99 -5.87 2.03
CA GLY A 314 -0.81 -6.12 1.21
C GLY A 314 0.45 -6.34 2.04
N LEU A 315 0.42 -7.24 3.01
CA LEU A 315 1.47 -7.45 4.02
C LEU A 315 2.19 -8.81 3.89
N ALA A 316 1.80 -9.66 2.93
CA ALA A 316 2.44 -10.95 2.66
C ALA A 316 3.76 -10.83 1.86
N THR A 317 4.41 -9.66 1.87
CA THR A 317 5.58 -9.38 1.01
C THR A 317 6.89 -9.97 1.54
N GLY A 318 6.90 -10.53 2.75
CA GLY A 318 8.08 -11.22 3.30
C GLY A 318 8.56 -12.38 2.42
N SER A 319 7.66 -13.01 1.66
CA SER A 319 7.97 -14.08 0.70
C SER A 319 8.82 -13.63 -0.51
N LEU A 320 9.00 -12.31 -0.69
CA LEU A 320 9.84 -11.73 -1.73
C LEU A 320 11.33 -11.68 -1.34
N PHE A 321 11.67 -11.93 -0.07
CA PHE A 321 13.04 -12.00 0.41
C PHE A 321 13.54 -13.45 0.44
N VAL A 322 14.84 -13.64 0.17
CA VAL A 322 15.52 -14.91 0.43
C VAL A 322 15.80 -15.04 1.92
N GLU A 323 16.28 -13.95 2.51
CA GLU A 323 16.55 -13.83 3.95
C GLU A 323 16.04 -12.50 4.47
N ASP A 324 15.57 -12.51 5.72
CA ASP A 324 15.09 -11.35 6.45
C ASP A 324 15.79 -11.32 7.82
N VAL A 325 15.62 -10.23 8.56
CA VAL A 325 16.23 -10.01 9.88
C VAL A 325 15.61 -10.84 11.00
N ALA A 326 14.46 -11.47 10.75
CA ALA A 326 13.79 -12.39 11.67
C ALA A 326 13.34 -13.65 10.92
N ALA A 327 12.97 -14.69 11.66
CA ALA A 327 12.35 -15.87 11.08
C ALA A 327 11.08 -15.49 10.26
N PRO A 328 10.83 -16.15 9.11
CA PRO A 328 9.64 -15.87 8.29
C PRO A 328 8.34 -16.05 9.07
N ARG A 329 7.42 -15.10 8.93
CA ARG A 329 6.07 -15.23 9.51
C ARG A 329 5.30 -16.33 8.78
N SER A 330 4.74 -17.28 9.52
CA SER A 330 3.90 -18.32 8.95
C SER A 330 2.52 -17.77 8.57
N LEU A 331 2.07 -18.08 7.36
CA LEU A 331 0.69 -17.85 6.93
C LEU A 331 -0.17 -19.02 7.40
N VAL A 332 -1.27 -18.71 8.06
CA VAL A 332 -2.29 -19.69 8.47
C VAL A 332 -3.59 -19.30 7.78
N ASP A 333 -4.01 -20.09 6.79
CA ASP A 333 -5.22 -19.82 6.00
C ASP A 333 -5.27 -18.39 5.40
N GLY A 334 -4.14 -17.94 4.83
CA GLY A 334 -4.04 -16.59 4.27
C GLY A 334 -3.99 -15.45 5.31
N MET A 335 -3.76 -15.78 6.58
CA MET A 335 -3.71 -14.83 7.69
C MET A 335 -2.31 -14.74 8.30
N LEU A 336 -1.93 -13.55 8.77
CA LEU A 336 -0.72 -13.32 9.58
C LEU A 336 -1.09 -12.94 11.02
N ALA A 337 -0.36 -13.51 11.99
CA ALA A 337 -0.48 -13.12 13.40
C ALA A 337 0.07 -11.70 13.63
N THR A 338 -0.60 -10.91 14.48
CA THR A 338 -0.24 -9.51 14.77
C THR A 338 0.88 -9.35 15.79
N ALA A 339 1.26 -10.43 16.49
CA ALA A 339 2.35 -10.41 17.45
C ALA A 339 3.63 -9.86 16.79
N PRO A 340 4.31 -8.86 17.40
CA PRO A 340 5.50 -8.27 16.84
C PRO A 340 6.65 -9.28 16.84
N VAL A 341 7.48 -9.24 15.80
CA VAL A 341 8.73 -9.99 15.73
C VAL A 341 9.91 -9.05 15.95
N ALA A 342 10.91 -9.51 16.68
CA ALA A 342 12.18 -8.81 16.84
C ALA A 342 13.22 -9.42 15.89
N PRO A 343 14.18 -8.63 15.40
CA PRO A 343 15.33 -9.17 14.69
C PRO A 343 16.12 -10.19 15.51
N ASP A 344 16.61 -11.23 14.85
CA ASP A 344 17.57 -12.19 15.41
C ASP A 344 18.98 -11.61 15.31
N ALA A 345 19.76 -11.64 16.40
CA ALA A 345 21.09 -11.03 16.46
C ALA A 345 22.06 -11.59 15.41
N ASP A 346 22.05 -12.91 15.19
CA ASP A 346 22.90 -13.56 14.19
C ASP A 346 22.52 -13.15 12.76
N ARG A 347 21.22 -12.97 12.48
CA ARG A 347 20.74 -12.49 11.17
C ARG A 347 21.12 -11.04 10.94
N LEU A 348 20.97 -10.18 11.96
CA LEU A 348 21.41 -8.78 11.90
C LEU A 348 22.90 -8.68 11.56
N ALA A 349 23.74 -9.51 12.20
CA ALA A 349 25.18 -9.53 11.93
C ALA A 349 25.50 -10.04 10.51
N ALA A 350 24.84 -11.12 10.06
CA ALA A 350 25.06 -11.72 8.75
C ALA A 350 24.60 -10.81 7.60
N LEU A 351 23.53 -10.06 7.79
CA LEU A 351 22.93 -9.17 6.79
C LEU A 351 23.45 -7.73 6.87
N ALA A 352 24.42 -7.45 7.75
CA ALA A 352 24.97 -6.11 7.93
C ALA A 352 25.49 -5.55 6.60
N ALA A 353 25.10 -4.32 6.29
CA ALA A 353 25.59 -3.62 5.11
C ALA A 353 27.08 -3.28 5.23
N ASP A 354 27.76 -3.11 4.11
CA ASP A 354 29.14 -2.62 4.10
C ASP A 354 29.25 -1.18 4.65
N GLY A 355 30.47 -0.75 4.94
CA GLY A 355 30.72 0.57 5.53
C GLY A 355 30.23 1.73 4.68
N ALA A 356 30.32 1.65 3.35
CA ALA A 356 29.92 2.74 2.47
C ALA A 356 28.39 2.87 2.42
N THR A 357 27.67 1.74 2.30
CA THR A 357 26.21 1.71 2.38
C THR A 357 25.73 2.17 3.76
N ARG A 358 26.39 1.73 4.84
CA ARG A 358 26.07 2.17 6.20
C ARG A 358 26.17 3.68 6.33
N ASP A 359 27.30 4.27 5.95
CA ASP A 359 27.53 5.71 6.09
C ASP A 359 26.53 6.52 5.26
N TRP A 360 26.23 6.06 4.04
CA TRP A 360 25.19 6.66 3.20
C TRP A 360 23.81 6.69 3.87
N TRP A 361 23.41 5.59 4.51
CA TRP A 361 22.14 5.50 5.23
C TRP A 361 22.11 6.38 6.48
N LEU A 362 23.22 6.50 7.21
CA LEU A 362 23.31 7.39 8.37
C LEU A 362 23.18 8.86 7.96
N ASP A 363 23.81 9.28 6.86
CA ASP A 363 23.65 10.64 6.33
C ASP A 363 22.22 10.91 5.89
N ARG A 364 21.57 9.93 5.28
CA ARG A 364 20.16 10.02 4.88
C ARG A 364 19.23 10.12 6.09
N LEU A 365 19.50 9.36 7.15
CA LEU A 365 18.78 9.45 8.43
C LEU A 365 18.93 10.85 9.04
N ARG A 366 20.15 11.40 9.09
CA ARG A 366 20.40 12.78 9.58
C ARG A 366 19.62 13.82 8.77
N ALA A 367 19.60 13.70 7.44
CA ALA A 367 18.86 14.60 6.57
C ALA A 367 17.34 14.50 6.82
N ALA A 368 16.80 13.30 6.98
CA ALA A 368 15.39 13.08 7.31
C ALA A 368 15.06 13.64 8.71
N TYR A 369 15.94 13.46 9.69
CA TYR A 369 15.76 13.97 11.05
C TYR A 369 15.69 15.51 11.07
N ALA A 370 16.60 16.19 10.37
CA ALA A 370 16.58 17.64 10.25
C ALA A 370 15.27 18.18 9.63
N GLN A 371 14.69 17.44 8.68
CA GLN A 371 13.36 17.78 8.13
C GLN A 371 12.24 17.62 9.16
N LEU A 372 12.31 16.62 10.04
CA LEU A 372 11.34 16.45 11.13
C LEU A 372 11.46 17.55 12.19
N GLU A 373 12.68 17.99 12.52
CA GLU A 373 12.90 19.11 13.44
C GLU A 373 12.37 20.43 12.89
N ALA A 374 12.57 20.69 11.59
CA ALA A 374 12.05 21.90 10.94
C ALA A 374 10.51 21.98 10.89
N GLN A 375 9.82 20.86 11.14
CA GLN A 375 8.35 20.76 11.16
C GLN A 375 7.76 20.74 12.58
N ALA A 376 8.61 20.66 13.61
CA ALA A 376 8.20 20.44 15.00
C ALA A 376 7.74 21.71 15.71
#